data_AF-A0A098D7L3-F1
#
_entry.id   AF-A0A098D7L3-F1
#
_cell.length_a   1.000
_cell.length_b   1.000
_cell.length_c   1.000
_cell.angle_alpha   90.00
_cell.angle_beta   90.00
_cell.angle_gamma   90.00
#
_symmetry.space_group_name_H-M   'P 1'
#
loop_
_entity.id
_entity.type
_entity.pdbx_description
1 polymer ?
#
loop_
_entity_poly.entity_id
_entity_poly.type
_entity_poly.pdbx_seq_one_letter_code
_entity_poly.pdbx_strand_id
1 'polypeptide(L)'
;MSHPILFNGSLGLGLFLSSLGLNASFRPNSHLKALEFPIPKDPEAKKFSRALMRIWGIRNISVGLLIALIWSTGDETLMAKALSLTIALPVTDGFVSRILIGGVQYRQSLKAIIEGISRWFTDIEVWNRSYNYQGLDTNLQLRSIIADIG
;
A
#
# COMPACT_ATOMS: atom_id res chain seq x y z
N MET A 1 -2.79 19.69 20.29
CA MET A 1 -2.17 18.98 19.15
C MET A 1 -0.81 19.60 18.93
N SER A 2 0.24 18.80 19.05
CA SER A 2 1.63 19.27 19.02
C SER A 2 2.18 19.31 17.60
N HIS A 3 1.61 18.51 16.69
CA HIS A 3 2.08 18.38 15.31
C HIS A 3 0.95 18.53 14.27
N PRO A 4 0.58 19.78 13.88
CA PRO A 4 -0.52 20.03 12.94
C PRO A 4 -0.29 19.43 11.54
N ILE A 5 0.97 19.22 11.15
CA ILE A 5 1.34 18.58 9.88
C ILE A 5 0.96 17.10 9.88
N LEU A 6 1.17 16.37 10.98
CA LEU A 6 0.79 14.96 11.08
C LEU A 6 -0.72 14.80 11.04
N PHE A 7 -1.43 15.69 11.74
CA PHE A 7 -2.88 15.67 11.82
C PHE A 7 -3.54 15.94 10.45
N ASN A 8 -3.17 17.06 9.81
CA ASN A 8 -3.70 17.42 8.50
C ASN A 8 -3.20 16.48 7.39
N GLY A 9 -1.96 16.03 7.48
CA GLY A 9 -1.34 15.10 6.53
C GLY A 9 -2.00 13.73 6.55
N SER A 10 -2.31 13.19 7.74
CA SER A 10 -2.99 11.89 7.87
C SER A 10 -4.37 11.92 7.23
N LEU A 11 -5.20 12.90 7.60
CA LEU A 11 -6.54 13.02 7.02
C LEU A 11 -6.50 13.28 5.52
N GLY A 12 -5.62 14.20 5.08
CA GLY A 12 -5.44 14.51 3.66
C GLY A 12 -5.03 13.28 2.84
N LEU A 13 -4.07 12.50 3.34
CA LEU A 13 -3.61 11.28 2.67
C LEU A 13 -4.70 10.20 2.65
N GLY A 14 -5.44 10.03 3.74
CA GLY A 14 -6.56 9.08 3.81
C GLY A 14 -7.67 9.41 2.80
N LEU A 15 -8.05 10.68 2.69
CA LEU A 15 -9.04 11.14 1.72
C LEU A 15 -8.54 11.01 0.27
N PHE A 16 -7.27 11.33 0.04
CA PHE A 16 -6.63 11.19 -1.27
C PHE A 16 -6.65 9.73 -1.76
N LEU A 17 -6.22 8.78 -0.91
CA LEU A 17 -6.23 7.36 -1.25
C LEU A 17 -7.65 6.83 -1.46
N SER A 18 -8.60 7.23 -0.61
CA SER A 18 -10.00 6.86 -0.78
C SER A 18 -10.53 7.34 -2.14
N SER A 19 -10.18 8.55 -2.55
CA SER A 19 -10.57 9.13 -3.84
C SER A 19 -9.95 8.38 -5.03
N LEU A 20 -8.66 8.04 -4.95
CA LEU A 20 -8.00 7.19 -5.96
C LEU A 20 -8.65 5.82 -6.04
N GLY A 21 -8.97 5.22 -4.89
CA GLY A 21 -9.60 3.90 -4.80
C GLY A 21 -11.02 3.88 -5.37
N LEU A 22 -11.82 4.92 -5.10
CA LEU A 22 -13.14 5.11 -5.71
C LEU A 22 -13.02 5.24 -7.23
N ASN A 23 -12.11 6.07 -7.72
CA ASN A 23 -11.90 6.24 -9.15
C ASN A 23 -11.49 4.92 -9.83
N ALA A 24 -10.56 4.15 -9.24
CA ALA A 24 -10.16 2.85 -9.76
C ALA A 24 -11.29 1.81 -9.75
N SER A 25 -12.16 1.84 -8.73
CA SER A 25 -13.27 0.89 -8.59
C SER A 25 -14.37 1.12 -9.64
N PHE A 26 -14.74 2.39 -9.88
CA PHE A 26 -15.80 2.75 -10.81
C PHE A 26 -15.31 2.96 -12.25
N ARG A 27 -14.08 3.43 -12.44
CA ARG A 27 -13.49 3.77 -13.75
C ARG A 27 -12.11 3.12 -13.94
N PRO A 28 -12.01 1.78 -13.90
CA PRO A 28 -10.74 1.06 -13.92
C PRO A 28 -9.91 1.35 -15.19
N ASN A 29 -10.54 1.47 -16.35
CA ASN A 29 -9.83 1.75 -17.60
C ASN A 29 -9.23 3.17 -17.64
N SER A 30 -9.95 4.15 -17.08
CA SER A 30 -9.45 5.52 -16.97
C SER A 30 -8.26 5.59 -16.03
N HIS A 31 -8.29 4.82 -14.94
CA HIS A 31 -7.21 4.73 -13.99
C HIS A 31 -5.96 4.04 -14.59
N LEU A 32 -6.13 2.92 -15.27
CA LEU A 32 -5.04 2.24 -15.99
C LEU A 32 -4.38 3.17 -17.01
N LYS A 33 -5.18 3.92 -17.77
CA LYS A 33 -4.68 4.91 -18.73
C LYS A 33 -3.88 6.03 -18.05
N ALA A 34 -4.31 6.50 -16.89
CA ALA A 34 -3.59 7.51 -16.12
C ALA A 34 -2.24 6.99 -15.57
N LEU A 35 -2.15 5.68 -15.32
CA LEU A 35 -0.92 4.98 -14.93
C LEU A 35 -0.09 4.49 -16.13
N GLU A 36 -0.46 4.88 -17.36
CA GLU A 36 0.21 4.48 -18.60
C GLU A 36 0.22 2.97 -18.88
N PHE A 37 -0.63 2.20 -18.19
CA PHE A 37 -0.80 0.79 -18.50
C PHE A 37 -1.56 0.60 -19.81
N PRO A 38 -1.13 -0.33 -20.68
CA PRO A 38 -1.87 -0.66 -21.89
C PRO A 38 -3.23 -1.28 -21.53
N ILE A 39 -4.30 -0.78 -22.16
CA ILE A 39 -5.63 -1.37 -22.00
C ILE A 39 -5.68 -2.69 -22.78
N PRO A 40 -5.92 -3.84 -22.12
CA PRO A 40 -5.97 -5.11 -22.83
C PRO A 40 -7.08 -5.13 -23.87
N LYS A 41 -6.75 -5.57 -25.09
CA LYS A 41 -7.71 -5.74 -26.20
C LYS A 41 -8.46 -7.07 -26.11
N ASP A 42 -7.79 -8.09 -25.58
CA ASP A 42 -8.37 -9.41 -25.36
C ASP A 42 -9.48 -9.39 -24.29
N PRO A 43 -10.65 -10.02 -24.53
CA PRO A 43 -11.78 -10.00 -23.61
C PRO A 43 -11.47 -10.55 -22.21
N GLU A 44 -10.71 -11.65 -22.11
CA GLU A 44 -10.37 -12.28 -20.84
C GLU A 44 -9.34 -11.45 -20.07
N ALA A 45 -8.29 -10.98 -20.74
CA ALA A 45 -7.31 -10.08 -20.14
C ALA A 45 -7.97 -8.77 -19.65
N LYS A 46 -8.96 -8.25 -20.39
CA LYS A 46 -9.74 -7.07 -20.01
C LYS A 46 -10.64 -7.33 -18.80
N LYS A 47 -11.22 -8.52 -18.67
CA LYS A 47 -12.01 -8.90 -17.49
C LYS A 47 -11.12 -9.01 -16.25
N PHE A 48 -9.98 -9.69 -16.39
CA PHE A 48 -8.99 -9.86 -15.32
C PHE A 48 -8.40 -8.53 -14.85
N SER A 49 -7.93 -7.68 -15.78
CA SER A 49 -7.38 -6.36 -15.46
C SER A 49 -8.39 -5.46 -14.73
N ARG A 50 -9.67 -5.47 -15.13
CA ARG A 50 -10.73 -4.73 -14.42
C ARG A 50 -10.98 -5.26 -13.01
N ALA A 51 -10.93 -6.58 -12.82
CA ALA A 51 -11.08 -7.18 -11.50
C ALA A 51 -9.92 -6.77 -10.57
N LEU A 52 -8.67 -6.84 -11.07
CA LEU A 52 -7.50 -6.39 -10.32
C LEU A 52 -7.57 -4.90 -9.96
N MET A 53 -8.00 -4.04 -10.89
CA MET A 53 -8.17 -2.61 -10.59
C MET A 53 -9.24 -2.32 -9.54
N ARG A 54 -10.31 -3.12 -9.50
CA ARG A 54 -11.34 -3.02 -8.45
C ARG A 54 -10.81 -3.48 -7.10
N ILE A 55 -10.02 -4.57 -7.06
CA ILE A 55 -9.34 -5.02 -5.84
C ILE A 55 -8.37 -3.94 -5.34
N TRP A 56 -7.55 -3.38 -6.23
CA TRP A 56 -6.67 -2.25 -5.92
C TRP A 56 -7.47 -1.04 -5.42
N GLY A 57 -8.61 -0.75 -6.04
CA GLY A 57 -9.50 0.33 -5.65
C GLY A 57 -10.08 0.16 -4.25
N ILE A 58 -10.63 -1.01 -3.95
CA ILE A 58 -11.15 -1.36 -2.61
C ILE A 58 -10.04 -1.28 -1.57
N ARG A 59 -8.83 -1.80 -1.86
CA ARG A 59 -7.68 -1.70 -0.95
C ARG A 59 -7.35 -0.24 -0.59
N ASN A 60 -7.35 0.67 -1.55
CA ASN A 60 -7.05 2.08 -1.30
C ASN A 60 -8.19 2.79 -0.54
N ILE A 61 -9.45 2.39 -0.76
CA ILE A 61 -10.58 2.85 0.06
C ILE A 61 -10.43 2.37 1.50
N SER A 62 -10.17 1.08 1.72
CA SER A 62 -10.01 0.51 3.05
C SER A 62 -8.84 1.14 3.82
N VAL A 63 -7.69 1.33 3.17
CA VAL A 63 -6.53 2.00 3.76
C VAL A 63 -6.87 3.46 4.09
N GLY A 64 -7.52 4.19 3.19
CA GLY A 64 -7.92 5.57 3.42
C GLY A 64 -8.89 5.73 4.60
N LEU A 65 -9.88 4.84 4.71
CA LEU A 65 -10.81 4.78 5.85
C LEU A 65 -10.09 4.41 7.15
N LEU A 66 -9.16 3.47 7.12
CA LEU A 66 -8.36 3.09 8.28
C LEU A 66 -7.53 4.27 8.81
N ILE A 67 -6.92 5.07 7.91
CA ILE A 67 -6.19 6.29 8.30
C ILE A 67 -7.15 7.32 8.91
N ALA A 68 -8.35 7.48 8.35
CA ALA A 68 -9.36 8.39 8.91
C ALA A 68 -9.81 7.94 10.32
N LEU A 69 -9.93 6.64 10.56
CA LEU A 69 -10.20 6.07 11.89
C LEU A 69 -9.03 6.27 12.85
N ILE A 70 -7.79 6.08 12.40
CA ILE A 70 -6.59 6.34 13.22
C ILE A 70 -6.51 7.84 13.57
N TRP A 71 -6.79 8.70 12.60
CA TRP A 71 -6.81 10.15 12.78
C TRP A 71 -7.84 10.58 13.85
N SER A 72 -9.01 9.94 13.91
CA SER A 72 -10.03 10.27 14.91
C SER A 72 -9.65 9.91 16.36
N THR A 73 -8.64 9.06 16.56
CA THR A 73 -8.10 8.75 17.90
C THR A 73 -7.27 9.89 18.49
N GLY A 74 -6.72 10.77 17.65
CA GLY A 74 -5.79 11.83 18.07
C GLY A 74 -4.40 11.33 18.50
N ASP A 75 -4.10 10.03 18.42
CA ASP A 75 -2.80 9.47 18.76
C ASP A 75 -1.76 9.80 17.66
N GLU A 76 -0.89 10.77 17.95
CA GLU A 76 0.14 11.26 17.03
C GLU A 76 1.18 10.18 16.67
N THR A 77 1.48 9.26 17.59
CA THR A 77 2.40 8.15 17.34
C THR A 77 1.80 7.15 16.37
N LEU A 78 0.53 6.82 16.58
CA LEU A 78 -0.20 5.90 15.70
C LEU A 78 -0.40 6.52 14.31
N MET A 79 -0.71 7.82 14.23
CA MET A 79 -0.80 8.57 12.97
C MET A 79 0.53 8.56 12.20
N ALA A 80 1.66 8.80 12.87
CA ALA A 80 2.96 8.79 12.22
C ALA A 80 3.28 7.40 11.61
N LYS A 81 3.03 6.32 12.35
CA LYS A 81 3.20 4.95 11.83
C LYS A 81 2.27 4.66 10.65
N ALA A 82 1.00 5.05 10.78
CA ALA A 82 0.01 4.87 9.73
C ALA A 82 0.42 5.61 8.45
N LEU A 83 0.89 6.85 8.56
CA LEU A 83 1.42 7.64 7.44
C LEU A 83 2.61 6.94 6.77
N SER A 84 3.58 6.44 7.54
CA SER A 84 4.74 5.75 6.97
C SER A 84 4.35 4.47 6.21
N LEU A 85 3.48 3.63 6.79
CA LEU A 85 2.92 2.44 6.13
C LEU A 85 2.17 2.79 4.85
N THR A 86 1.41 3.87 4.92
CA THR A 86 0.57 4.34 3.81
C THR A 86 1.41 4.85 2.65
N ILE A 87 2.55 5.49 2.91
CA ILE A 87 3.48 5.95 1.86
C ILE A 87 4.22 4.76 1.22
N ALA A 88 4.53 3.71 1.97
CA ALA A 88 5.21 2.53 1.43
C ALA A 88 4.38 1.82 0.34
N LEU A 89 3.04 1.83 0.46
CA LEU A 89 2.12 1.22 -0.51
C LEU A 89 2.24 1.79 -1.94
N PRO A 90 2.01 3.10 -2.20
CA PRO A 90 2.11 3.68 -3.53
C PRO A 90 3.54 3.66 -4.07
N VAL A 91 4.57 3.71 -3.21
CA VAL A 91 5.97 3.54 -3.64
C VAL A 91 6.17 2.14 -4.23
N THR A 92 5.67 1.11 -3.53
CA THR A 92 5.75 -0.27 -4.00
C THR A 92 4.92 -0.47 -5.27
N ASP A 93 3.70 0.06 -5.32
CA ASP A 93 2.83 0.00 -6.50
C ASP A 93 3.48 0.66 -7.73
N GLY A 94 4.05 1.85 -7.57
CA GLY A 94 4.74 2.57 -8.63
C GLY A 94 5.96 1.84 -9.14
N PHE A 95 6.71 1.18 -8.25
CA PHE A 95 7.85 0.37 -8.63
C PHE A 95 7.45 -0.91 -9.37
N VAL A 96 6.47 -1.66 -8.85
CA VAL A 96 5.92 -2.84 -9.53
C VAL A 96 5.34 -2.47 -10.90
N SER A 97 4.69 -1.30 -10.99
CA SER A 97 4.18 -0.79 -12.27
C SER A 97 5.30 -0.52 -13.27
N ARG A 98 6.40 0.11 -12.82
CA ARG A 98 7.60 0.30 -13.67
C ARG A 98 8.23 -1.02 -14.11
N ILE A 99 8.23 -2.06 -13.26
CA ILE A 99 8.70 -3.39 -13.65
C ILE A 99 7.84 -3.96 -14.79
N LEU A 100 6.52 -3.84 -14.68
CA LEU A 100 5.57 -4.39 -15.65
C LEU A 100 5.55 -3.61 -16.97
N ILE A 101 5.73 -2.28 -16.93
CA ILE A 101 5.75 -1.41 -18.11
C ILE A 101 7.14 -1.37 -18.77
N GLY A 102 8.23 -1.57 -18.00
CA GLY A 102 9.62 -1.31 -18.41
C GLY A 102 10.48 -2.48 -18.91
N GLY A 103 10.08 -3.74 -18.74
CA GLY A 103 10.75 -4.89 -19.37
C GLY A 103 12.12 -5.35 -18.80
N VAL A 104 12.23 -6.66 -18.59
CA VAL A 104 13.41 -7.57 -18.51
C VAL A 104 14.47 -7.43 -17.39
N GLN A 105 14.70 -6.29 -16.72
CA GLN A 105 15.89 -6.17 -15.84
C GLN A 105 15.64 -6.11 -14.31
N TYR A 106 14.78 -6.95 -13.71
CA TYR A 106 14.28 -6.60 -12.34
C TYR A 106 14.11 -7.73 -11.30
N ARG A 107 14.59 -8.96 -11.51
CA ARG A 107 14.48 -10.03 -10.49
C ARG A 107 15.26 -9.72 -9.20
N GLN A 108 16.37 -8.98 -9.30
CA GLN A 108 17.18 -8.55 -8.15
C GLN A 108 16.49 -7.46 -7.32
N SER A 109 15.81 -6.52 -7.98
CA SER A 109 15.16 -5.38 -7.32
C SER A 109 13.89 -5.79 -6.56
N LEU A 110 13.21 -6.85 -7.01
CA LEU A 110 12.05 -7.41 -6.32
C LEU A 110 12.43 -8.06 -4.98
N LYS A 111 13.57 -8.76 -4.94
CA LYS A 111 14.14 -9.30 -3.69
C LYS A 111 14.55 -8.19 -2.73
N ALA A 112 15.23 -7.15 -3.22
CA ALA A 112 15.63 -6.00 -2.40
C ALA A 112 14.43 -5.28 -1.76
N ILE A 113 13.27 -5.25 -2.42
CA ILE A 113 12.04 -4.67 -1.88
C ILE A 113 11.40 -5.57 -0.82
N ILE A 114 11.30 -6.88 -1.07
CA ILE A 114 10.79 -7.82 -0.05
C ILE A 114 11.67 -7.75 1.20
N GLU A 115 12.99 -7.72 1.03
CA GLU A 115 13.94 -7.57 2.13
C GLU A 115 13.85 -6.20 2.81
N GLY A 116 13.70 -5.11 2.05
CA GLY A 116 13.55 -3.76 2.59
C GLY A 116 12.26 -3.58 3.38
N ILE A 117 11.15 -4.09 2.87
CA ILE A 117 9.85 -4.10 3.55
C ILE A 117 9.94 -4.98 4.79
N SER A 118 10.51 -6.19 4.68
CA SER A 118 10.68 -7.09 5.82
C SER A 118 11.56 -6.48 6.91
N ARG A 119 12.67 -5.82 6.56
CA ARG A 119 13.53 -5.11 7.52
C ARG A 119 12.78 -3.99 8.20
N TRP A 120 12.07 -3.17 7.43
CA TRP A 120 11.32 -2.04 7.97
C TRP A 120 10.18 -2.47 8.92
N PHE A 121 9.46 -3.57 8.61
CA PHE A 121 8.53 -4.18 9.56
C PHE A 121 9.22 -4.70 10.83
N THR A 122 10.41 -5.29 10.69
CA THR A 122 11.21 -5.74 11.83
C THR A 122 11.63 -4.56 12.70
N ASP A 123 12.02 -3.45 12.11
CA ASP A 123 12.40 -2.22 12.82
C ASP A 123 11.21 -1.59 13.55
N ILE A 124 10.01 -1.63 12.94
CA ILE A 124 8.76 -1.21 13.61
C ILE A 124 8.45 -2.13 14.80
N GLU A 125 8.65 -3.45 14.68
CA GLU A 125 8.43 -4.38 15.79
C GLU A 125 9.45 -4.20 16.92
N VAL A 126 10.71 -3.91 16.60
CA VAL A 126 11.74 -3.57 17.58
C VAL A 126 11.40 -2.25 18.28
N TRP A 127 10.94 -1.26 17.52
CA TRP A 127 10.44 0.00 18.05
C TRP A 127 9.22 -0.23 18.95
N ASN A 128 8.25 -1.05 18.53
CA ASN A 128 7.06 -1.40 19.33
C ASN A 128 7.38 -2.15 20.62
N ARG A 129 8.37 -3.06 20.59
CA ARG A 129 8.86 -3.75 21.80
C ARG A 129 9.53 -2.78 22.78
N SER A 130 10.23 -1.77 22.27
CA SER A 130 10.82 -0.71 23.08
C SER A 130 9.76 0.16 23.79
N TYR A 131 8.52 0.20 23.26
CA TYR A 131 7.38 0.94 23.83
C TYR A 131 6.26 0.04 24.39
N ASN A 132 6.54 -1.26 24.61
CA ASN A 132 5.69 -2.23 25.30
C ASN A 132 4.25 -2.41 24.74
N TYR A 133 4.08 -2.38 23.42
CA TYR A 133 2.80 -2.73 22.78
C TYR A 133 2.72 -4.24 22.50
N GLN A 134 1.88 -4.96 23.24
CA GLN A 134 1.53 -6.36 22.98
C GLN A 134 0.37 -6.43 21.97
N GLY A 135 0.66 -6.67 20.69
CA GLY A 135 -0.39 -6.94 19.72
C GLY A 135 0.10 -7.04 18.29
N LEU A 136 -0.12 -8.23 17.70
CA LEU A 136 0.14 -8.67 16.32
C LEU A 136 1.57 -9.13 16.00
N ASP A 137 1.77 -10.44 16.16
CA ASP A 137 2.92 -11.19 15.63
C ASP A 137 2.72 -11.43 14.11
N THR A 138 2.94 -10.37 13.33
CA THR A 138 2.87 -10.35 11.86
C THR A 138 3.99 -11.15 11.18
N ASN A 139 5.03 -11.51 11.94
CA ASN A 139 6.22 -12.18 11.45
C ASN A 139 5.97 -13.64 11.02
N LEU A 140 4.99 -14.31 11.63
CA LEU A 140 4.59 -15.67 11.25
C LEU A 140 3.86 -15.73 9.90
N GLN A 141 3.01 -14.75 9.60
CA GLN A 141 2.25 -14.73 8.34
C GLN A 141 3.11 -14.34 7.13
N LEU A 142 4.11 -13.48 7.31
CA LEU A 142 5.02 -13.09 6.22
C LEU A 142 5.99 -14.22 5.86
N ARG A 143 6.46 -15.00 6.85
CA ARG A 143 7.35 -16.15 6.60
C ARG A 143 6.68 -17.26 5.81
N SER A 144 5.38 -17.52 6.02
CA SER A 144 4.65 -18.52 5.23
C SER A 144 4.47 -18.08 3.78
N ILE A 145 4.19 -16.80 3.53
CA ILE A 145 4.06 -16.26 2.17
C ILE A 145 5.39 -16.32 1.41
N ILE A 146 6.52 -16.07 2.09
CA ILE A 146 7.85 -16.15 1.47
C ILE A 146 8.23 -17.61 1.14
N ALA A 147 7.83 -18.58 1.98
CA ALA A 147 8.09 -19.99 1.73
C ALA A 147 7.30 -20.55 0.53
N ASP A 148 6.08 -20.07 0.30
CA ASP A 148 5.22 -20.52 -0.81
C ASP A 148 5.61 -19.96 -2.20
N ILE A 149 6.50 -18.96 -2.25
CA ILE A 149 6.95 -18.31 -3.50
C ILE A 149 8.37 -18.78 -3.91
N GLY A 150 8.99 -19.66 -3.12
CA GLY A 150 10.31 -20.26 -3.37
C GLY A 150 10.31 -21.42 -4.36
#